data_AF-A0A031LRC6-F1
#
_entry.id   AF-A0A031LRC6-F1
#
_cell.length_a   1.000
_cell.length_b   1.000
_cell.length_c   1.000
_cell.angle_alpha   90.00
_cell.angle_beta   90.00
_cell.angle_gamma   90.00
#
_symmetry.space_group_name_H-M   'P 1'
#
loop_
_entity.id
_entity.type
_entity.pdbx_description
1 polymer ?
#
loop_
_entity_poly.entity_id
_entity_poly.type
_entity_poly.pdbx_seq_one_letter_code
_entity_poly.pdbx_strand_id
1 'polypeptide(L)'
;MESYIKDPSPEEAKKLIESINRNKEICISTPYDPDAMMFSALILKYMESQAGVSFSSTDCEVTVAITPQGRTIKYNNSEVFIGQSALTSVLPFTAEDILPILAGIGSSVFLERRRLTEWEISMLKKAENLGITIEKNFRIPSYKELPLFLSLMESIDLFIPEITGNRDNAIRAVKELGVDELTKLEELNETQLNTLLFKIITLIMKFNSKVNRDDIISDRVFYLNYDLIELGIVTTYFMDVVGSKIILQSALSPSIFSILIEKFRNELSKGFSFDLTEDKKFYIVEGNLKSPKIAQVILLQLQKIKKEKPIAIKIKNELLTSRFFMDGKEGLKQVEV
;
A
#
# COMPACT_ATOMS: atom_id res chain seq x y z
N MET A 1 32.24 -13.21 3.69
CA MET A 1 31.33 -14.36 3.57
C MET A 1 30.18 -13.89 2.71
N GLU A 2 30.16 -14.25 1.43
CA GLU A 2 29.03 -13.95 0.56
C GLU A 2 27.86 -14.79 1.05
N SER A 3 26.87 -14.14 1.66
CA SER A 3 25.59 -14.77 1.98
C SER A 3 24.91 -15.07 0.65
N TYR A 4 24.98 -16.33 0.20
CA TYR A 4 24.10 -16.83 -0.86
C TYR A 4 22.67 -16.65 -0.38
N ILE A 5 22.01 -15.60 -0.88
CA ILE A 5 20.57 -15.43 -0.74
C ILE A 5 19.96 -16.60 -1.51
N LYS A 6 19.32 -17.54 -0.81
CA LYS A 6 18.62 -18.65 -1.43
C LYS A 6 17.53 -18.11 -2.35
N ASP A 7 17.28 -18.78 -3.47
CA ASP A 7 16.19 -18.40 -4.37
C ASP A 7 14.83 -18.53 -3.66
N PRO A 8 13.89 -17.59 -3.89
CA PRO A 8 12.56 -17.68 -3.31
C PRO A 8 11.82 -18.96 -3.71
N SER A 9 11.28 -19.70 -2.74
CA SER A 9 10.48 -20.92 -2.98
C SER A 9 9.08 -20.82 -2.35
N PRO A 10 8.01 -20.78 -3.18
CA PRO A 10 6.63 -20.86 -2.71
C PRO A 10 6.33 -22.14 -1.91
N GLU A 11 6.91 -23.27 -2.30
CA GLU A 11 6.70 -24.56 -1.65
C GLU A 11 7.32 -24.60 -0.25
N GLU A 12 8.53 -24.05 -0.08
CA GLU A 12 9.18 -23.95 1.23
C GLU A 12 8.42 -22.99 2.15
N ALA A 13 7.97 -21.83 1.62
CA ALA A 13 7.18 -20.87 2.38
C ALA A 13 5.86 -21.49 2.86
N LYS A 14 5.13 -22.19 1.98
CA LYS A 14 3.89 -22.86 2.34
C LYS A 14 4.09 -23.90 3.44
N LYS A 15 5.13 -24.73 3.35
CA LYS A 15 5.48 -25.71 4.40
C LYS A 15 5.81 -25.04 5.73
N LEU A 16 6.49 -23.88 5.69
CA LEU A 16 6.78 -23.10 6.89
C LEU A 16 5.49 -22.60 7.56
N ILE A 17 4.57 -22.02 6.78
CA ILE A 17 3.27 -21.54 7.31
C ILE A 17 2.44 -22.68 7.90
N GLU A 18 2.38 -23.83 7.22
CA GLU A 18 1.69 -25.01 7.75
C GLU A 18 2.30 -25.49 9.08
N SER A 19 3.61 -25.31 9.27
CA SER A 19 4.31 -25.66 10.51
C SER A 19 4.04 -24.66 11.63
N ILE A 20 3.94 -23.36 11.30
CA ILE A 20 3.58 -22.29 12.21
C ILE A 20 2.16 -22.50 12.78
N ASN A 21 1.19 -22.78 11.91
CA ASN A 21 -0.23 -22.93 12.28
C ASN A 21 -0.54 -24.17 13.15
N ARG A 22 0.41 -25.09 13.32
CA ARG A 22 0.24 -26.29 14.17
C ARG A 22 0.60 -26.05 15.64
N ASN A 23 1.16 -24.89 15.98
CA ASN A 23 1.50 -24.57 17.36
C ASN A 23 0.29 -24.13 18.17
N LYS A 24 0.42 -24.30 19.49
CA LYS A 24 -0.55 -23.78 20.45
C LYS A 24 -0.29 -22.30 20.70
N GLU A 25 0.91 -21.93 21.17
CA GLU A 25 1.26 -20.53 21.46
C GLU A 25 2.29 -19.99 20.47
N ILE A 26 2.17 -18.72 20.09
CA ILE A 26 3.17 -18.06 19.25
C ILE A 26 3.30 -16.56 19.58
N CYS A 27 4.55 -16.10 19.67
CA CYS A 27 4.89 -14.72 19.44
C CYS A 27 5.37 -14.53 18.00
N ILE A 28 4.99 -13.41 17.39
CA ILE A 28 5.51 -12.96 16.10
C ILE A 28 6.29 -11.66 16.31
N SER A 29 7.60 -11.70 16.07
CA SER A 29 8.43 -10.50 15.92
C SER A 29 8.30 -9.98 14.49
N THR A 30 7.81 -8.75 14.33
CA THR A 30 7.49 -8.18 13.01
C THR A 30 7.88 -6.70 12.92
N PRO A 31 8.31 -6.18 11.75
CA PRO A 31 8.51 -4.76 11.58
C PRO A 31 7.19 -4.00 11.58
N TYR A 32 7.22 -2.70 11.91
CA TYR A 32 6.06 -1.81 11.82
C TYR A 32 5.76 -1.43 10.37
N ASP A 33 5.22 -2.39 9.64
CA ASP A 33 4.90 -2.33 8.22
C ASP A 33 3.49 -2.90 7.93
N PRO A 34 2.70 -2.33 7.00
CA PRO A 34 1.31 -2.75 6.82
C PRO A 34 1.18 -4.18 6.31
N ASP A 35 2.06 -4.63 5.40
CA ASP A 35 2.09 -6.00 4.90
C ASP A 35 2.51 -6.96 6.03
N ALA A 36 3.56 -6.62 6.77
CA ALA A 36 4.03 -7.45 7.87
C ALA A 36 3.01 -7.58 9.01
N MET A 37 2.28 -6.50 9.31
CA MET A 37 1.21 -6.51 10.30
C MET A 37 0.01 -7.34 9.83
N MET A 38 -0.36 -7.21 8.55
CA MET A 38 -1.44 -7.99 7.95
C MET A 38 -1.12 -9.49 7.93
N PHE A 39 0.12 -9.84 7.55
CA PHE A 39 0.63 -11.20 7.62
C PHE A 39 0.53 -11.76 9.05
N SER A 40 1.04 -11.00 10.03
CA SER A 40 1.02 -11.42 11.43
C SER A 40 -0.42 -11.63 11.91
N ALA A 41 -1.33 -10.71 11.58
CA ALA A 41 -2.73 -10.80 11.94
C ALA A 41 -3.44 -12.03 11.34
N LEU A 42 -3.14 -12.38 10.10
CA LEU A 42 -3.69 -13.57 9.45
C LEU A 42 -3.14 -14.87 10.05
N ILE A 43 -1.87 -14.92 10.44
CA ILE A 43 -1.34 -16.05 11.22
C ILE A 43 -2.12 -16.19 12.53
N LEU A 44 -2.29 -15.09 13.27
CA LEU A 44 -3.04 -15.09 14.54
C LEU A 44 -4.50 -15.53 14.37
N LYS A 45 -5.17 -15.14 13.28
CA LYS A 45 -6.56 -15.53 12.98
C LYS A 45 -6.76 -17.05 13.01
N TYR A 46 -5.75 -17.80 12.57
CA TYR A 46 -5.81 -19.27 12.44
C TYR A 46 -5.31 -20.03 13.67
N MET A 47 -4.92 -19.33 14.72
CA MET A 47 -4.44 -19.97 15.94
C MET A 47 -5.56 -20.16 16.95
N GLU A 48 -5.61 -21.36 17.54
CA GLU A 48 -6.52 -21.70 18.64
C GLU A 48 -6.03 -21.16 20.01
N SER A 49 -4.79 -20.67 20.04
CA SER A 49 -3.93 -20.29 21.18
C SER A 49 -3.96 -18.86 21.75
N GLN A 50 -3.19 -18.63 22.82
CA GLN A 50 -2.66 -17.32 23.18
C GLN A 50 -1.55 -16.95 22.21
N ALA A 51 -1.70 -15.83 21.53
CA ALA A 51 -0.72 -15.38 20.55
C ALA A 51 -0.63 -13.85 20.52
N GLY A 52 0.56 -13.35 20.17
CA GLY A 52 0.86 -11.92 20.24
C GLY A 52 1.81 -11.45 19.14
N VAL A 53 1.68 -10.18 18.78
CA VAL A 53 2.63 -9.49 17.91
C VAL A 53 3.54 -8.61 18.75
N SER A 54 4.83 -8.70 18.50
CA SER A 54 5.82 -7.78 19.06
C SER A 54 6.57 -7.08 17.93
N PHE A 55 6.76 -5.78 18.09
CA PHE A 55 7.57 -4.96 17.18
C PHE A 55 8.98 -4.70 17.72
N SER A 56 9.25 -5.10 18.97
CA SER A 56 10.50 -4.81 19.68
C SER A 56 11.19 -6.04 20.24
N SER A 57 10.46 -7.14 20.48
CA SER A 57 11.06 -8.39 20.94
C SER A 57 11.76 -9.10 19.79
N THR A 58 12.98 -9.56 20.04
CA THR A 58 13.70 -10.51 19.17
C THR A 58 13.45 -11.96 19.54
N ASP A 59 12.85 -12.20 20.71
CA ASP A 59 12.71 -13.53 21.32
C ASP A 59 11.30 -14.08 21.06
N CYS A 60 10.95 -14.17 19.77
CA CYS A 60 9.66 -14.71 19.32
C CYS A 60 9.90 -15.92 18.42
N GLU A 61 9.00 -16.92 18.49
CA GLU A 61 9.10 -18.16 17.73
C GLU A 61 9.10 -17.89 16.21
N VAL A 62 8.32 -16.90 15.79
CA VAL A 62 8.31 -16.39 14.42
C VAL A 62 8.98 -15.04 14.37
N THR A 63 9.92 -14.88 13.45
CA THR A 63 10.55 -13.59 13.16
C THR A 63 10.37 -13.27 11.68
N VAL A 64 9.89 -12.06 11.40
CA VAL A 64 9.72 -11.53 10.07
C VAL A 64 10.71 -10.38 9.86
N ALA A 65 11.41 -10.38 8.73
CA ALA A 65 12.35 -9.32 8.38
C ALA A 65 12.04 -8.76 6.99
N ILE A 66 12.09 -7.44 6.86
CA ILE A 66 12.01 -6.72 5.59
C ILE A 66 13.33 -5.96 5.41
N THR A 67 14.05 -6.27 4.34
CA THR A 67 15.31 -5.62 3.97
C THR A 67 15.24 -5.15 2.51
N PRO A 68 16.18 -4.30 2.06
CA PRO A 68 16.26 -3.96 0.63
C PRO A 68 16.43 -5.17 -0.29
N GLN A 69 17.01 -6.27 0.21
CA GLN A 69 17.21 -7.50 -0.55
C GLN A 69 15.92 -8.31 -0.67
N GLY A 70 15.02 -8.22 0.31
CA GLY A 70 13.71 -8.85 0.27
C GLY A 70 13.16 -9.16 1.65
N ARG A 71 12.25 -10.12 1.70
CA ARG A 71 11.55 -10.55 2.91
C ARG A 71 11.96 -11.95 3.33
N THR A 72 12.02 -12.14 4.63
CA THR A 72 12.38 -13.43 5.24
C THR A 72 11.42 -13.75 6.38
N ILE A 73 11.00 -15.00 6.47
CA ILE A 73 10.23 -15.56 7.58
C ILE A 73 11.07 -16.65 8.23
N LYS A 74 11.31 -16.52 9.53
CA LYS A 74 12.05 -17.50 10.34
C LYS A 74 11.13 -18.12 11.37
N TYR A 75 11.20 -19.44 11.51
CA TYR A 75 10.48 -20.20 12.54
C TYR A 75 11.27 -21.46 12.92
N ASN A 76 11.55 -21.67 14.21
CA ASN A 76 12.24 -22.84 14.78
C ASN A 76 13.44 -23.36 13.94
N ASN A 77 14.44 -22.50 13.75
CA ASN A 77 15.67 -22.74 12.95
C ASN A 77 15.48 -22.96 11.45
N SER A 78 14.24 -22.89 10.95
CA SER A 78 13.95 -22.83 9.52
C SER A 78 13.81 -21.37 9.10
N GLU A 79 14.36 -21.03 7.95
CA GLU A 79 14.33 -19.68 7.38
C GLU A 79 13.96 -19.78 5.91
N VAL A 80 12.94 -19.02 5.51
CA VAL A 80 12.50 -18.94 4.12
C VAL A 80 12.60 -17.50 3.65
N PHE A 81 13.34 -17.30 2.57
CA PHE A 81 13.41 -16.06 1.84
C PHE A 81 12.35 -16.06 0.73
N ILE A 82 11.58 -14.98 0.60
CA ILE A 82 10.50 -14.85 -0.41
C ILE A 82 10.76 -13.76 -1.45
N GLY A 83 11.98 -13.21 -1.46
CA GLY A 83 12.35 -12.15 -2.39
C GLY A 83 11.60 -10.86 -2.11
N GLN A 84 11.19 -10.18 -3.18
CA GLN A 84 10.46 -8.92 -3.11
C GLN A 84 8.93 -9.11 -2.98
N SER A 85 8.43 -10.35 -2.99
CA SER A 85 6.99 -10.64 -2.85
C SER A 85 6.51 -10.27 -1.45
N ALA A 86 5.27 -9.79 -1.33
CA ALA A 86 4.67 -9.43 -0.04
C ALA A 86 4.62 -10.63 0.92
N LEU A 87 4.71 -10.36 2.22
CA LEU A 87 4.60 -11.40 3.24
C LEU A 87 3.24 -12.07 3.21
N THR A 88 2.16 -11.33 2.99
CA THR A 88 0.83 -11.93 2.85
C THR A 88 0.69 -12.84 1.63
N SER A 89 1.57 -12.75 0.63
CA SER A 89 1.49 -13.60 -0.58
C SER A 89 1.91 -15.06 -0.34
N VAL A 90 2.40 -15.39 0.86
CA VAL A 90 2.75 -16.77 1.23
C VAL A 90 1.56 -17.51 1.87
N LEU A 91 0.52 -16.77 2.24
CA LEU A 91 -0.64 -17.30 2.94
C LEU A 91 -1.63 -17.93 1.96
N PRO A 92 -2.35 -18.98 2.37
CA PRO A 92 -3.37 -19.60 1.53
C PRO A 92 -4.54 -18.63 1.29
N PHE A 93 -5.00 -18.56 0.04
CA PHE A 93 -6.21 -17.83 -0.31
C PHE A 93 -7.45 -18.61 0.15
N THR A 94 -8.15 -18.08 1.14
CA THR A 94 -9.53 -18.48 1.47
C THR A 94 -10.47 -17.32 1.14
N ALA A 95 -11.75 -17.61 0.92
CA ALA A 95 -12.74 -16.56 0.62
C ALA A 95 -12.77 -15.45 1.68
N GLU A 96 -12.47 -15.78 2.94
CA GLU A 96 -12.47 -14.82 4.05
C GLU A 96 -11.20 -13.97 4.13
N ASP A 97 -10.08 -14.41 3.54
CA ASP A 97 -8.79 -13.72 3.67
C ASP A 97 -8.36 -12.97 2.41
N ILE A 98 -9.09 -13.09 1.30
CA ILE A 98 -8.74 -12.41 0.04
C ILE A 98 -8.49 -10.92 0.29
N LEU A 99 -9.40 -10.23 0.97
CA LEU A 99 -9.27 -8.80 1.23
C LEU A 99 -8.03 -8.45 2.06
N PRO A 100 -7.81 -9.05 3.26
CA PRO A 100 -6.56 -8.90 4.00
C PRO A 100 -5.30 -9.19 3.16
N ILE A 101 -5.27 -10.29 2.40
CA ILE A 101 -4.10 -10.67 1.60
C ILE A 101 -3.82 -9.60 0.52
N LEU A 102 -4.85 -9.17 -0.21
CA LEU A 102 -4.75 -8.10 -1.20
C LEU A 102 -4.31 -6.78 -0.56
N ALA A 103 -4.84 -6.42 0.60
CA ALA A 103 -4.40 -5.22 1.33
C ALA A 103 -2.91 -5.25 1.68
N GLY A 104 -2.40 -6.40 2.15
CA GLY A 104 -0.97 -6.60 2.39
C GLY A 104 -0.14 -6.44 1.12
N ILE A 105 -0.49 -7.17 0.04
CA ILE A 105 0.19 -7.09 -1.26
C ILE A 105 0.17 -5.66 -1.80
N GLY A 106 -0.99 -5.02 -1.81
CA GLY A 106 -1.18 -3.66 -2.31
C GLY A 106 -0.36 -2.65 -1.53
N SER A 107 -0.27 -2.78 -0.20
CA SER A 107 0.54 -1.89 0.63
C SER A 107 2.04 -2.05 0.38
N SER A 108 2.52 -3.29 0.20
CA SER A 108 3.90 -3.60 -0.16
C SER A 108 4.25 -3.00 -1.53
N VAL A 109 3.42 -3.26 -2.54
CA VAL A 109 3.56 -2.70 -3.89
C VAL A 109 3.60 -1.17 -3.89
N PHE A 110 2.69 -0.55 -3.14
CA PHE A 110 2.57 0.91 -3.01
C PHE A 110 3.82 1.54 -2.36
N LEU A 111 4.23 1.03 -1.19
CA LEU A 111 5.36 1.58 -0.43
C LEU A 111 6.70 1.36 -1.12
N GLU A 112 6.87 0.21 -1.77
CA GLU A 112 8.13 -0.15 -2.44
C GLU A 112 8.21 0.35 -3.87
N ARG A 113 7.11 0.88 -4.43
CA ARG A 113 7.04 1.38 -5.80
C ARG A 113 7.41 0.31 -6.83
N ARG A 114 7.12 -0.95 -6.52
CA ARG A 114 7.41 -2.10 -7.41
C ARG A 114 6.17 -2.53 -8.19
N ARG A 115 6.35 -3.45 -9.13
CA ARG A 115 5.24 -4.20 -9.75
C ARG A 115 4.96 -5.46 -8.91
N LEU A 116 3.82 -6.09 -9.19
CA LEU A 116 3.55 -7.44 -8.68
C LEU A 116 4.66 -8.39 -9.15
N THR A 117 5.15 -9.24 -8.26
CA THR A 117 6.13 -10.27 -8.59
C THR A 117 5.47 -11.41 -9.37
N GLU A 118 6.27 -12.24 -10.04
CA GLU A 118 5.74 -13.43 -10.72
C GLU A 118 5.03 -14.39 -9.75
N TRP A 119 5.51 -14.48 -8.50
CA TRP A 119 4.84 -15.20 -7.43
C TRP A 119 3.45 -14.65 -7.21
N GLU A 120 3.34 -13.35 -6.95
CA GLU A 120 2.06 -12.69 -6.66
C GLU A 120 1.10 -12.82 -7.83
N ILE A 121 1.56 -12.62 -9.06
CA ILE A 121 0.74 -12.79 -10.28
C ILE A 121 0.25 -14.24 -10.40
N SER A 122 1.11 -15.24 -10.22
CA SER A 122 0.75 -16.66 -10.31
C SER A 122 -0.30 -17.05 -9.27
N MET A 123 -0.13 -16.54 -8.05
CA MET A 123 -1.06 -16.75 -6.95
C MET A 123 -2.41 -16.06 -7.18
N LEU A 124 -2.42 -14.81 -7.66
CA LEU A 124 -3.65 -14.09 -7.97
C LEU A 124 -4.43 -14.75 -9.11
N LYS A 125 -3.75 -15.24 -10.15
CA LYS A 125 -4.37 -16.02 -11.23
C LYS A 125 -5.04 -17.29 -10.72
N LYS A 126 -4.41 -17.99 -9.78
CA LYS A 126 -5.01 -19.18 -9.13
C LYS A 126 -6.27 -18.86 -8.32
N ALA A 127 -6.42 -17.62 -7.87
CA ALA A 127 -7.55 -17.14 -7.08
C ALA A 127 -8.63 -16.42 -7.92
N GLU A 128 -8.52 -16.41 -9.25
CA GLU A 128 -9.59 -15.91 -10.14
C GLU A 128 -10.91 -16.69 -9.94
N ASN A 129 -10.82 -17.99 -9.65
CA ASN A 129 -11.97 -18.84 -9.32
C ASN A 129 -12.68 -18.43 -8.00
N LEU A 130 -12.03 -17.61 -7.17
CA LEU A 130 -12.62 -17.05 -5.96
C LEU A 130 -13.20 -15.65 -6.19
N GLY A 131 -13.18 -15.12 -7.42
CA GLY A 131 -13.75 -13.82 -7.77
C GLY A 131 -12.72 -12.69 -7.92
N ILE A 132 -11.42 -13.01 -7.96
CA ILE A 132 -10.39 -12.04 -8.34
C ILE A 132 -10.44 -11.82 -9.85
N THR A 133 -10.27 -10.57 -10.28
CA THR A 133 -10.10 -10.22 -11.70
C THR A 133 -8.81 -9.44 -11.89
N ILE A 134 -8.12 -9.71 -13.00
CA ILE A 134 -6.89 -9.01 -13.41
C ILE A 134 -7.12 -8.44 -14.80
N GLU A 135 -6.96 -7.13 -14.95
CA GLU A 135 -7.10 -6.44 -16.24
C GLU A 135 -6.01 -5.39 -16.44
N LYS A 136 -5.72 -5.03 -17.70
CA LYS A 136 -4.71 -4.02 -18.00
C LYS A 136 -5.39 -2.67 -18.24
N ASN A 137 -5.18 -1.71 -17.34
CA ASN A 137 -5.82 -0.40 -17.40
C ASN A 137 -4.95 0.71 -16.78
N PHE A 138 -5.41 1.96 -16.85
CA PHE A 138 -4.78 3.08 -16.14
C PHE A 138 -4.65 2.78 -14.66
N ARG A 139 -3.55 3.22 -14.04
CA ARG A 139 -3.24 3.13 -12.62
C ARG A 139 -3.88 4.28 -11.82
N ILE A 140 -5.20 4.42 -11.97
CA ILE A 140 -6.05 5.41 -11.28
C ILE A 140 -6.97 4.65 -10.31
N PRO A 141 -7.12 5.02 -9.03
CA PRO A 141 -7.95 4.25 -8.10
C PRO A 141 -9.45 4.32 -8.44
N SER A 142 -10.18 3.27 -8.06
CA SER A 142 -11.65 3.31 -7.87
C SER A 142 -12.48 3.69 -9.11
N TYR A 143 -11.92 3.56 -10.31
CA TYR A 143 -12.52 4.07 -11.55
C TYR A 143 -13.76 3.31 -12.04
N LYS A 144 -14.03 2.12 -11.50
CA LYS A 144 -15.27 1.36 -11.75
C LYS A 144 -16.42 1.87 -10.89
N GLU A 145 -16.11 2.46 -9.73
CA GLU A 145 -17.10 2.92 -8.76
C GLU A 145 -17.37 4.42 -8.87
N LEU A 146 -16.33 5.22 -9.09
CA LEU A 146 -16.38 6.67 -9.00
C LEU A 146 -16.33 7.33 -10.39
N PRO A 147 -16.98 8.51 -10.55
CA PRO A 147 -16.72 9.40 -11.67
C PRO A 147 -15.22 9.67 -11.86
N LEU A 148 -14.79 9.80 -13.12
CA LEU A 148 -13.39 9.92 -13.47
C LEU A 148 -12.69 11.09 -12.77
N PHE A 149 -13.35 12.22 -12.55
CA PHE A 149 -12.72 13.36 -11.88
C PHE A 149 -12.37 13.05 -10.41
N LEU A 150 -13.19 12.26 -9.70
CA LEU A 150 -12.88 11.84 -8.33
C LEU A 150 -11.72 10.85 -8.33
N SER A 151 -11.76 9.86 -9.21
CA SER A 151 -10.67 8.90 -9.40
C SER A 151 -9.33 9.59 -9.71
N LEU A 152 -9.33 10.61 -10.57
CA LEU A 152 -8.14 11.42 -10.88
C LEU A 152 -7.68 12.24 -9.67
N MET A 153 -8.61 12.85 -8.94
CA MET A 153 -8.34 13.63 -7.73
C MET A 153 -7.73 12.75 -6.62
N GLU A 154 -8.16 11.50 -6.50
CA GLU A 154 -7.69 10.52 -5.52
C GLU A 154 -6.44 9.74 -5.96
N SER A 155 -5.94 9.98 -7.17
CA SER A 155 -4.80 9.26 -7.75
C SER A 155 -3.48 9.62 -7.07
N ILE A 156 -3.14 8.92 -6.00
CA ILE A 156 -1.88 9.08 -5.25
C ILE A 156 -0.75 8.24 -5.85
N ASP A 157 -1.09 7.12 -6.47
CA ASP A 157 -0.17 6.19 -7.11
C ASP A 157 -0.80 5.66 -8.41
N LEU A 158 -0.80 6.46 -9.48
CA LEU A 158 0.18 7.50 -9.81
C LEU A 158 -0.22 8.93 -9.38
N PHE A 159 0.67 9.68 -8.73
CA PHE A 159 0.44 11.12 -8.45
C PHE A 159 0.54 11.94 -9.74
N ILE A 160 -0.53 12.67 -10.07
CA ILE A 160 -0.65 13.48 -11.28
C ILE A 160 -0.53 14.96 -10.90
N PRO A 161 0.61 15.63 -11.21
CA PRO A 161 0.80 17.04 -10.88
C PRO A 161 -0.36 17.91 -11.36
N GLU A 162 -0.73 18.91 -10.56
CA GLU A 162 -1.85 19.84 -10.79
C GLU A 162 -3.26 19.21 -10.73
N ILE A 163 -3.40 17.87 -10.85
CA ILE A 163 -4.69 17.17 -10.87
C ILE A 163 -4.99 16.48 -9.53
N THR A 164 -4.05 15.66 -9.03
CA THR A 164 -4.25 14.94 -7.77
C THR A 164 -4.45 15.91 -6.62
N GLY A 165 -5.49 15.69 -5.81
CA GLY A 165 -5.88 16.56 -4.71
C GLY A 165 -6.57 17.86 -5.13
N ASN A 166 -6.77 18.12 -6.43
CA ASN A 166 -7.37 19.35 -6.95
C ASN A 166 -8.64 19.06 -7.76
N ARG A 167 -9.80 19.35 -7.16
CA ARG A 167 -11.11 19.10 -7.77
C ARG A 167 -11.33 19.84 -9.08
N ASP A 168 -11.03 21.13 -9.10
CA ASP A 168 -11.31 22.00 -10.27
C ASP A 168 -10.48 21.58 -11.48
N ASN A 169 -9.21 21.25 -11.25
CA ASN A 169 -8.32 20.79 -12.32
C ASN A 169 -8.67 19.37 -12.77
N ALA A 170 -9.10 18.49 -11.87
CA ALA A 170 -9.59 17.15 -12.24
C ALA A 170 -10.86 17.23 -13.10
N ILE A 171 -11.84 18.07 -12.71
CA ILE A 171 -13.06 18.31 -13.51
C ILE A 171 -12.70 18.90 -14.88
N ARG A 172 -11.79 19.88 -14.93
CA ARG A 172 -11.31 20.46 -16.19
C ARG A 172 -10.68 19.39 -17.08
N ALA A 173 -9.87 18.50 -16.50
CA ALA A 173 -9.24 17.41 -17.24
C ALA A 173 -10.26 16.44 -17.86
N VAL A 174 -11.37 16.14 -17.17
CA VAL A 174 -12.46 15.32 -17.72
C VAL A 174 -13.19 16.06 -18.84
N LYS A 175 -13.53 17.35 -18.65
CA LYS A 175 -14.22 18.16 -19.67
C LYS A 175 -13.42 18.30 -20.97
N GLU A 176 -12.09 18.35 -20.89
CA GLU A 176 -11.22 18.37 -22.06
C GLU A 176 -11.29 17.08 -22.90
N LEU A 177 -11.78 15.97 -22.35
CA LEU A 177 -12.05 14.73 -23.10
C LEU A 177 -13.39 14.79 -23.88
N GLY A 178 -14.16 15.86 -23.72
CA GLY A 178 -15.47 16.03 -24.37
C GLY A 178 -16.58 15.18 -23.75
N VAL A 179 -16.46 14.81 -22.48
CA VAL A 179 -17.46 14.02 -21.73
C VAL A 179 -17.99 14.80 -20.53
N ASP A 180 -19.06 14.29 -19.91
CA ASP A 180 -19.66 14.90 -18.73
C ASP A 180 -18.88 14.57 -17.43
N GLU A 181 -19.18 15.29 -16.36
CA GLU A 181 -18.46 15.13 -15.08
C GLU A 181 -18.73 13.79 -14.38
N LEU A 182 -19.83 13.10 -14.71
CA LEU A 182 -20.21 11.84 -14.09
C LEU A 182 -19.66 10.63 -14.85
N THR A 183 -19.10 10.84 -16.04
CA THR A 183 -18.48 9.79 -16.86
C THR A 183 -17.40 9.04 -16.09
N LYS A 184 -17.46 7.71 -16.15
CA LYS A 184 -16.44 6.83 -15.56
C LYS A 184 -15.32 6.53 -16.55
N LEU A 185 -14.17 6.06 -16.05
CA LEU A 185 -13.04 5.71 -16.93
C LEU A 185 -13.41 4.61 -17.94
N GLU A 186 -14.19 3.62 -17.51
CA GLU A 186 -14.60 2.46 -18.31
C GLU A 186 -15.54 2.82 -19.48
N GLU A 187 -16.12 4.02 -19.46
CA GLU A 187 -17.04 4.52 -20.47
C GLU A 187 -16.32 5.30 -21.57
N LEU A 188 -15.02 5.60 -21.39
CA LEU A 188 -14.21 6.31 -22.38
C LEU A 188 -13.88 5.42 -23.58
N ASN A 189 -13.97 6.00 -24.78
CA ASN A 189 -13.47 5.35 -25.99
C ASN A 189 -11.94 5.46 -26.13
N GLU A 190 -11.35 4.73 -27.08
CA GLU A 190 -9.90 4.69 -27.27
C GLU A 190 -9.26 6.06 -27.53
N THR A 191 -9.94 6.95 -28.27
CA THR A 191 -9.44 8.30 -28.54
C THR A 191 -9.35 9.12 -27.25
N GLN A 192 -10.38 9.04 -26.41
CA GLN A 192 -10.43 9.70 -25.11
C GLN A 192 -9.40 9.13 -24.14
N LEU A 193 -9.25 7.80 -24.09
CA LEU A 193 -8.22 7.14 -23.28
C LEU A 193 -6.81 7.57 -23.72
N ASN A 194 -6.51 7.61 -25.02
CA ASN A 194 -5.21 8.06 -25.51
C ASN A 194 -4.94 9.54 -25.18
N THR A 195 -5.97 10.38 -25.23
CA THR A 195 -5.89 11.80 -24.86
C THR A 195 -5.59 11.96 -23.36
N LEU A 196 -6.30 11.21 -22.51
CA LEU A 196 -6.05 11.19 -21.07
C LEU A 196 -4.63 10.70 -20.74
N LEU A 197 -4.18 9.61 -21.39
CA LEU A 197 -2.83 9.09 -21.24
C LEU A 197 -1.78 10.14 -21.59
N PHE A 198 -1.91 10.77 -22.76
CA PHE A 198 -0.96 11.80 -23.19
C PHE A 198 -0.90 12.96 -22.20
N LYS A 199 -2.05 13.40 -21.69
CA LYS A 199 -2.13 14.46 -20.67
C LYS A 199 -1.42 14.08 -19.38
N ILE A 200 -1.69 12.87 -18.85
CA ILE A 200 -1.05 12.36 -17.63
C ILE A 200 0.47 12.27 -17.81
N ILE A 201 0.94 11.67 -18.91
CA ILE A 201 2.37 11.58 -19.25
C ILE A 201 2.98 12.98 -19.26
N THR A 202 2.37 13.92 -19.99
CA THR A 202 2.89 15.28 -20.13
C THR A 202 3.04 16.00 -18.79
N LEU A 203 2.06 15.86 -17.89
CA LEU A 203 2.11 16.48 -16.57
C LEU A 203 3.22 15.89 -15.70
N ILE A 204 3.39 14.57 -15.73
CA ILE A 204 4.38 13.88 -14.89
C ILE A 204 5.80 14.08 -15.43
N MET A 205 6.00 14.06 -16.75
CA MET A 205 7.30 14.25 -17.38
C MET A 205 7.97 15.58 -17.01
N LYS A 206 7.19 16.62 -16.66
CA LYS A 206 7.72 17.90 -16.13
C LYS A 206 8.56 17.73 -14.86
N PHE A 207 8.27 16.70 -14.06
CA PHE A 207 8.92 16.43 -12.76
C PHE A 207 9.73 15.13 -12.77
N ASN A 208 9.31 14.15 -13.56
CA ASN A 208 9.95 12.84 -13.68
C ASN A 208 10.08 12.44 -15.15
N SER A 209 11.21 12.78 -15.76
CA SER A 209 11.49 12.49 -17.18
C SER A 209 11.63 11.01 -17.53
N LYS A 210 11.69 10.12 -16.53
CA LYS A 210 11.82 8.67 -16.72
C LYS A 210 10.48 7.94 -16.78
N VAL A 211 9.37 8.65 -16.52
CA VAL A 211 8.04 8.05 -16.59
C VAL A 211 7.77 7.52 -18.00
N ASN A 212 7.20 6.33 -18.08
CA ASN A 212 6.81 5.69 -19.33
C ASN A 212 5.36 5.19 -19.26
N ARG A 213 4.85 4.67 -20.39
CA ARG A 213 3.48 4.18 -20.51
C ARG A 213 3.17 3.06 -19.51
N ASP A 214 4.12 2.16 -19.23
CA ASP A 214 3.91 1.03 -18.32
C ASP A 214 3.90 1.45 -16.84
N ASP A 215 4.29 2.68 -16.52
CA ASP A 215 4.13 3.25 -15.17
C ASP A 215 2.68 3.75 -14.95
N ILE A 216 1.97 4.04 -16.05
CA ILE A 216 0.62 4.59 -16.05
C ILE A 216 -0.42 3.51 -16.35
N ILE A 217 -0.09 2.56 -17.22
CA ILE A 217 -0.95 1.42 -17.54
C ILE A 217 -0.34 0.18 -16.92
N SER A 218 -1.07 -0.44 -16.01
CA SER A 218 -0.57 -1.57 -15.22
C SER A 218 -1.66 -2.63 -15.05
N ASP A 219 -1.25 -3.79 -14.54
CA ASP A 219 -2.20 -4.81 -14.12
C ASP A 219 -3.01 -4.28 -12.93
N ARG A 220 -4.33 -4.26 -13.10
CA ARG A 220 -5.32 -3.86 -12.13
C ARG A 220 -5.98 -5.11 -11.58
N VAL A 221 -5.91 -5.24 -10.26
CA VAL A 221 -6.42 -6.41 -9.54
C VAL A 221 -7.62 -5.96 -8.73
N PHE A 222 -8.74 -6.64 -8.93
CA PHE A 222 -9.97 -6.39 -8.19
C PHE A 222 -10.47 -7.66 -7.52
N TYR A 223 -11.09 -7.51 -6.37
CA TYR A 223 -11.92 -8.55 -5.76
C TYR A 223 -13.29 -7.97 -5.45
N LEU A 224 -14.33 -8.48 -6.13
CA LEU A 224 -15.62 -7.79 -6.20
C LEU A 224 -15.39 -6.33 -6.66
N ASN A 225 -15.75 -5.34 -5.85
CA ASN A 225 -15.49 -3.94 -6.17
C ASN A 225 -14.24 -3.36 -5.48
N TYR A 226 -13.52 -4.16 -4.70
CA TYR A 226 -12.32 -3.69 -4.01
C TYR A 226 -11.13 -3.68 -4.97
N ASP A 227 -10.51 -2.50 -5.09
CA ASP A 227 -9.33 -2.24 -5.90
C ASP A 227 -8.05 -2.46 -5.07
N LEU A 228 -7.11 -3.26 -5.58
CA LEU A 228 -5.84 -3.54 -4.91
C LEU A 228 -5.06 -2.26 -4.57
N ILE A 229 -5.07 -1.27 -5.48
CA ILE A 229 -4.34 0.00 -5.28
C ILE A 229 -4.95 0.76 -4.10
N GLU A 230 -6.27 0.89 -4.10
CA GLU A 230 -6.99 1.57 -3.03
C GLU A 230 -6.81 0.85 -1.68
N LEU A 231 -6.93 -0.47 -1.65
CA LEU A 231 -6.69 -1.27 -0.45
C LEU A 231 -5.27 -1.03 0.10
N GLY A 232 -4.25 -1.01 -0.76
CA GLY A 232 -2.87 -0.75 -0.37
C GLY A 232 -2.66 0.64 0.23
N ILE A 233 -3.22 1.67 -0.40
CA ILE A 233 -3.14 3.06 0.06
C ILE A 233 -3.88 3.23 1.39
N VAL A 234 -5.11 2.72 1.50
CA VAL A 234 -5.96 2.80 2.70
C VAL A 234 -5.28 2.10 3.87
N THR A 235 -4.78 0.89 3.68
CA THR A 235 -4.08 0.13 4.71
C THR A 235 -2.83 0.88 5.19
N THR A 236 -2.07 1.45 4.26
CA THR A 236 -0.92 2.29 4.59
C THR A 236 -1.32 3.54 5.37
N TYR A 237 -2.35 4.25 4.92
CA TYR A 237 -2.85 5.47 5.57
C TYR A 237 -3.27 5.23 7.01
N PHE A 238 -4.08 4.20 7.26
CA PHE A 238 -4.61 3.95 8.59
C PHE A 238 -3.57 3.38 9.55
N MET A 239 -2.62 2.58 9.06
CA MET A 239 -1.48 2.17 9.90
C MET A 239 -0.64 3.38 10.33
N ASP A 240 -0.47 4.32 9.41
CA ASP A 240 0.32 5.53 9.62
C ASP A 240 -0.36 6.51 10.58
N VAL A 241 -1.66 6.76 10.38
CA VAL A 241 -2.41 7.76 11.14
C VAL A 241 -2.95 7.23 12.47
N VAL A 242 -3.44 5.99 12.49
CA VAL A 242 -4.19 5.43 13.64
C VAL A 242 -3.36 4.42 14.42
N GLY A 243 -2.65 3.52 13.75
CA GLY A 243 -1.85 2.49 14.42
C GLY A 243 -1.98 1.10 13.82
N SER A 244 -1.25 0.13 14.38
CA SER A 244 -1.30 -1.27 13.94
C SER A 244 -2.61 -1.96 14.31
N LYS A 245 -3.26 -1.54 15.40
CA LYS A 245 -4.50 -2.16 15.90
C LYS A 245 -5.63 -2.16 14.87
N ILE A 246 -5.77 -1.11 14.06
CA ILE A 246 -6.82 -1.06 13.03
C ILE A 246 -6.53 -2.05 11.88
N ILE A 247 -5.26 -2.33 11.61
CA ILE A 247 -4.84 -3.31 10.61
C ILE A 247 -5.13 -4.72 11.11
N LEU A 248 -4.79 -5.02 12.37
CA LEU A 248 -5.15 -6.26 13.04
C LEU A 248 -6.66 -6.52 12.99
N GLN A 249 -7.46 -5.52 13.35
CA GLN A 249 -8.92 -5.62 13.32
C GLN A 249 -9.44 -5.86 11.90
N SER A 250 -8.86 -5.22 10.88
CA SER A 250 -9.28 -5.38 9.49
C SER A 250 -8.96 -6.79 8.95
N ALA A 251 -7.88 -7.41 9.40
CA ALA A 251 -7.58 -8.81 9.09
C ALA A 251 -8.59 -9.78 9.72
N LEU A 252 -8.95 -9.55 10.98
CA LEU A 252 -9.90 -10.38 11.72
C LEU A 252 -11.37 -10.14 11.31
N SER A 253 -11.67 -8.97 10.76
CA SER A 253 -13.00 -8.56 10.33
C SER A 253 -12.89 -7.78 9.01
N PRO A 254 -12.81 -8.48 7.86
CA PRO A 254 -12.59 -7.86 6.54
C PRO A 254 -13.63 -6.81 6.14
N SER A 255 -14.83 -6.84 6.72
CA SER A 255 -15.85 -5.79 6.52
C SER A 255 -15.39 -4.39 6.97
N ILE A 256 -14.36 -4.29 7.82
CA ILE A 256 -13.80 -3.01 8.23
C ILE A 256 -13.14 -2.28 7.05
N PHE A 257 -12.66 -2.99 6.02
CA PHE A 257 -12.06 -2.35 4.84
C PHE A 257 -13.01 -1.39 4.14
N SER A 258 -14.31 -1.71 4.03
CA SER A 258 -15.28 -0.80 3.39
C SER A 258 -15.39 0.52 4.17
N ILE A 259 -15.43 0.45 5.51
CA ILE A 259 -15.47 1.61 6.39
C ILE A 259 -14.19 2.45 6.25
N LEU A 260 -13.03 1.79 6.17
CA LEU A 260 -11.75 2.49 6.01
C LEU A 260 -11.65 3.17 4.64
N ILE A 261 -12.05 2.48 3.57
CA ILE A 261 -12.09 3.04 2.21
C ILE A 261 -12.99 4.28 2.18
N GLU A 262 -14.21 4.19 2.71
CA GLU A 262 -15.13 5.33 2.73
C GLU A 262 -14.57 6.50 3.53
N LYS A 263 -13.99 6.24 4.71
CA LYS A 263 -13.32 7.28 5.51
C LYS A 263 -12.16 7.92 4.76
N PHE A 264 -11.37 7.13 4.04
CA PHE A 264 -10.24 7.63 3.27
C PHE A 264 -10.70 8.50 2.09
N ARG A 265 -11.68 8.04 1.31
CA ARG A 265 -12.31 8.82 0.23
C ARG A 265 -12.91 10.13 0.76
N ASN A 266 -13.58 10.09 1.91
CA ASN A 266 -14.12 11.30 2.56
C ASN A 266 -13.04 12.29 2.97
N GLU A 267 -11.85 11.82 3.36
CA GLU A 267 -10.71 12.70 3.63
C GLU A 267 -10.10 13.26 2.34
N LEU A 268 -9.92 12.45 1.29
CA LEU A 268 -9.34 12.88 0.02
C LEU A 268 -10.26 13.78 -0.81
N SER A 269 -11.58 13.57 -0.77
CA SER A 269 -12.57 14.33 -1.53
C SER A 269 -12.62 15.83 -1.16
N LYS A 270 -12.05 16.19 -0.01
CA LYS A 270 -11.83 17.58 0.42
C LYS A 270 -10.68 18.26 -0.36
N GLY A 271 -9.92 17.50 -1.13
CA GLY A 271 -8.72 17.93 -1.81
C GLY A 271 -7.53 18.02 -0.87
N PHE A 272 -6.33 18.05 -1.44
CA PHE A 272 -5.12 18.25 -0.66
C PHE A 272 -4.05 19.02 -1.41
N SER A 273 -3.25 19.74 -0.64
CA SER A 273 -2.08 20.48 -1.08
C SER A 273 -0.97 20.33 -0.06
N PHE A 274 0.27 20.49 -0.52
CA PHE A 274 1.41 20.43 0.36
C PHE A 274 2.57 21.28 -0.17
N ASP A 275 3.31 21.85 0.77
CA ASP A 275 4.59 22.47 0.56
C ASP A 275 5.69 21.61 1.19
N LEU A 276 6.88 21.64 0.59
CA LEU A 276 8.03 20.87 1.05
C LEU A 276 9.13 21.83 1.48
N THR A 277 9.61 21.62 2.71
CA THR A 277 10.86 22.20 3.21
C THR A 277 11.79 21.09 3.68
N GLU A 278 13.08 21.38 3.80
CA GLU A 278 14.09 20.42 4.23
C GLU A 278 14.92 21.01 5.37
N ASP A 279 15.07 20.26 6.46
CA ASP A 279 16.04 20.57 7.52
C ASP A 279 17.18 19.52 7.52
N LYS A 280 17.98 19.40 8.59
CA LYS A 280 19.04 18.36 8.64
C LYS A 280 18.52 16.93 8.84
N LYS A 281 17.44 16.75 9.60
CA LYS A 281 16.93 15.45 10.08
C LYS A 281 15.77 14.92 9.22
N PHE A 282 14.92 15.80 8.71
CA PHE A 282 13.64 15.50 8.09
C PHE A 282 13.44 16.30 6.80
N TYR A 283 12.59 15.74 5.93
CA TYR A 283 11.80 16.54 5.01
C TYR A 283 10.50 16.91 5.71
N ILE A 284 10.14 18.19 5.71
CA ILE A 284 8.96 18.71 6.39
C ILE A 284 7.90 19.05 5.34
N VAL A 285 6.74 18.41 5.47
CA VAL A 285 5.59 18.56 4.59
C VAL A 285 4.53 19.38 5.32
N GLU A 286 4.28 20.60 4.86
CA GLU A 286 3.26 21.49 5.41
C GLU A 286 2.02 21.48 4.51
N GLY A 287 0.85 21.20 5.06
CA GLY A 287 -0.38 21.05 4.28
C GLY A 287 -1.47 20.31 5.05
N ASN A 288 -2.44 19.76 4.32
CA ASN A 288 -3.55 18.99 4.90
C ASN A 288 -3.41 17.47 4.68
N LEU A 289 -2.31 17.01 4.10
CA LEU A 289 -1.98 15.58 3.98
C LEU A 289 -1.49 15.03 5.33
N LYS A 290 -2.23 14.06 5.89
CA LYS A 290 -2.01 13.56 7.26
C LYS A 290 -1.04 12.38 7.38
N SER A 291 -0.63 11.76 6.27
CA SER A 291 0.19 10.56 6.29
C SER A 291 1.61 10.87 5.80
N PRO A 292 2.64 10.83 6.67
CA PRO A 292 4.04 10.92 6.25
C PRO A 292 4.42 9.86 5.20
N LYS A 293 3.90 8.62 5.30
CA LYS A 293 4.18 7.56 4.31
C LYS A 293 3.59 7.90 2.94
N ILE A 294 2.35 8.38 2.86
CA ILE A 294 1.77 8.82 1.58
C ILE A 294 2.54 10.03 1.02
N ALA A 295 2.88 11.00 1.86
CA ALA A 295 3.67 12.16 1.45
C ALA A 295 5.02 11.73 0.86
N GLN A 296 5.70 10.76 1.50
CA GLN A 296 6.95 10.20 0.99
C GLN A 296 6.77 9.60 -0.41
N VAL A 297 5.73 8.79 -0.62
CA VAL A 297 5.44 8.17 -1.91
C VAL A 297 5.17 9.22 -3.00
N ILE A 298 4.40 10.26 -2.70
CA ILE A 298 4.15 11.37 -3.64
C ILE A 298 5.45 12.11 -3.99
N LEU A 299 6.26 12.43 -2.98
CA LEU A 299 7.50 13.20 -3.18
C LEU A 299 8.58 12.42 -3.93
N LEU A 300 8.64 11.09 -3.74
CA LEU A 300 9.51 10.21 -4.53
C LEU A 300 9.10 10.18 -6.00
N GLN A 301 7.80 10.16 -6.30
CA GLN A 301 7.28 10.25 -7.68
C GLN A 301 7.68 11.55 -8.36
N LEU A 302 7.71 12.65 -7.61
CA LEU A 302 8.11 13.98 -8.07
C LEU A 302 9.64 14.18 -8.07
N GLN A 303 10.43 13.17 -7.70
CA GLN A 303 11.89 13.23 -7.56
C GLN A 303 12.38 14.37 -6.63
N LYS A 304 11.56 14.76 -5.64
CA LYS A 304 11.88 15.88 -4.73
C LYS A 304 12.67 15.46 -3.49
N ILE A 305 12.76 14.16 -3.20
CA ILE A 305 13.39 13.63 -1.98
C ILE A 305 14.21 12.39 -2.25
N LYS A 306 15.09 12.03 -1.31
CA LYS A 306 15.75 10.72 -1.23
C LYS A 306 14.97 9.78 -0.31
N LYS A 307 15.04 8.47 -0.56
CA LYS A 307 14.25 7.44 0.15
C LYS A 307 14.64 7.31 1.62
N GLU A 308 15.89 7.54 1.96
CA GLU A 308 16.47 7.23 3.28
C GLU A 308 16.11 8.26 4.36
N LYS A 309 15.82 9.50 3.95
CA LYS A 309 15.55 10.59 4.88
C LYS A 309 14.06 10.63 5.24
N PRO A 310 13.70 10.64 6.53
CA PRO A 310 12.31 10.54 6.98
C PRO A 310 11.49 11.78 6.63
N ILE A 311 10.17 11.58 6.47
CA ILE A 311 9.19 12.64 6.35
C ILE A 311 8.61 12.98 7.73
N ALA A 312 8.47 14.26 8.01
CA ALA A 312 7.60 14.79 9.04
C ALA A 312 6.50 15.63 8.38
N ILE A 313 5.26 15.51 8.86
CA ILE A 313 4.18 16.41 8.49
C ILE A 313 4.06 17.51 9.54
N LYS A 314 3.80 18.75 9.12
CA LYS A 314 3.60 19.87 10.02
C LYS A 314 2.10 20.13 10.17
N ILE A 315 1.59 19.93 11.38
CA ILE A 315 0.21 20.26 11.74
C ILE A 315 0.25 21.35 12.80
N LYS A 316 -0.19 22.56 12.45
CA LYS A 316 -0.04 23.76 13.29
C LYS A 316 1.44 23.97 13.64
N ASN A 317 1.83 23.82 14.90
CA ASN A 317 3.21 23.98 15.38
C ASN A 317 3.88 22.65 15.74
N GLU A 318 3.26 21.52 15.41
CA GLU A 318 3.80 20.19 15.72
C GLU A 318 4.32 19.53 14.44
N LEU A 319 5.51 18.92 14.54
CA LEU A 319 6.04 18.04 13.51
C LEU A 319 5.74 16.60 13.89
N LEU A 320 5.01 15.88 13.04
CA LEU A 320 4.60 14.50 13.29
C LEU A 320 5.28 13.55 12.30
N THR A 321 5.75 12.39 12.76
CA THR A 321 6.33 11.35 11.90
C THR A 321 5.68 9.98 12.14
N SER A 322 5.95 9.09 11.20
CA SER A 322 5.51 7.70 11.13
C SER A 322 6.62 6.78 11.64
N ARG A 323 6.90 6.77 12.95
CA ARG A 323 7.86 5.81 13.54
C ARG A 323 7.26 5.09 14.76
N PHE A 324 7.41 3.78 14.75
CA PHE A 324 7.12 2.86 15.85
C PHE A 324 8.01 3.12 17.05
N PHE A 325 7.52 3.27 18.28
CA PHE A 325 8.30 3.05 19.52
C PHE A 325 7.46 2.71 20.78
N MET A 326 8.17 2.08 21.74
CA MET A 326 7.80 1.21 22.88
C MET A 326 6.75 1.68 23.91
N ASP A 327 6.23 2.92 23.85
CA ASP A 327 5.40 3.48 24.93
C ASP A 327 3.88 3.30 24.72
N GLY A 328 3.46 2.30 23.94
CA GLY A 328 2.05 1.89 23.78
C GLY A 328 1.13 2.88 23.04
N LYS A 329 1.65 4.01 22.54
CA LYS A 329 0.90 4.97 21.71
C LYS A 329 1.29 4.78 20.24
N GLU A 330 0.36 4.30 19.43
CA GLU A 330 0.53 4.06 17.98
C GLU A 330 0.09 5.27 17.14
N GLY A 331 0.37 5.24 15.82
CA GLY A 331 0.01 6.29 14.87
C GLY A 331 1.01 7.46 14.81
N LEU A 332 0.52 8.65 14.47
CA LEU A 332 1.34 9.86 14.33
C LEU A 332 1.97 10.31 15.66
N LYS A 333 3.25 10.70 15.60
CA LYS A 333 4.01 11.11 16.79
C LYS A 333 4.79 12.38 16.59
N GLN A 334 4.74 13.25 17.60
CA GLN A 334 5.54 14.47 17.63
C GLN A 334 7.04 14.17 17.69
N VAL A 335 7.82 14.89 16.89
CA VAL A 335 9.28 14.88 16.93
C VAL A 335 9.82 16.24 17.36
N GLU A 336 10.93 16.22 18.10
CA GLU A 336 11.67 17.42 18.47
C GLU A 336 12.65 17.81 17.34
N VAL A 337 12.70 19.11 17.04
CA VAL A 337 13.59 19.70 16.02
C VAL A 337 15.04 19.68 16.47
#